data_AF-A0A1E1WXW5-F1
#
_entry.id   AF-A0A1E1WXW5-F1
#
_cell.length_a   1.000
_cell.length_b   1.000
_cell.length_c   1.000
_cell.angle_alpha   90.00
_cell.angle_beta   90.00
_cell.angle_gamma   90.00
#
_symmetry.space_group_name_H-M   'P 1'
#
loop_
_entity.id
_entity.type
_entity.pdbx_description
1 polymer ?
#
loop_
_entity_poly.entity_id
_entity_poly.type
_entity_poly.pdbx_seq_one_letter_code
_entity_poly.pdbx_strand_id
1 'polypeptide(L)'
;LSDEDIIAQAAGEEPVVDDDEMGEEEEAPMRPAASQVMKAIGVAALFFSFEEGEDDALRYCRALESKVMNITFKEKKQKVITDYFRQ
;
A
#
# COMPACT_ATOMS: atom_id res chain seq x y z
N LEU A 1 -26.56 -14.85 18.86
CA LEU A 1 -26.11 -13.96 17.77
C LEU A 1 -27.33 -13.74 16.90
N SER A 2 -28.05 -12.65 17.14
CA SER A 2 -29.18 -12.28 16.27
C SER A 2 -28.65 -11.53 15.05
N ASP A 3 -29.45 -11.45 14.00
CA ASP A 3 -29.06 -10.78 12.76
C ASP A 3 -28.77 -9.27 12.97
N GLU A 4 -29.31 -8.66 14.04
CA GLU A 4 -28.99 -7.28 14.43
C GLU A 4 -27.54 -7.12 14.94
N ASP A 5 -26.99 -8.14 15.61
CA ASP A 5 -25.61 -8.13 16.13
C ASP A 5 -24.57 -8.15 14.98
N ILE A 6 -24.93 -8.79 13.85
CA ILE A 6 -24.05 -8.93 12.68
C ILE A 6 -23.96 -7.60 11.91
N ILE A 7 -25.06 -6.84 11.85
CA ILE A 7 -25.10 -5.54 11.15
C ILE A 7 -24.35 -4.47 11.94
N ALA A 8 -24.46 -4.49 13.27
CA ALA A 8 -23.72 -3.57 14.13
C ALA A 8 -22.20 -3.74 14.03
N GLN A 9 -21.70 -4.97 13.83
CA GLN A 9 -20.26 -5.22 13.62
C GLN A 9 -19.78 -4.87 12.20
N ALA A 10 -20.67 -4.84 11.20
CA ALA A 10 -20.31 -4.51 9.82
C ALA A 10 -20.29 -3.00 9.54
N ALA A 11 -21.02 -2.20 10.33
CA ALA A 11 -20.95 -0.75 10.34
C ALA A 11 -19.88 -0.30 11.35
N GLY A 12 -18.61 -0.49 10.98
CA GLY A 12 -17.45 -0.21 11.84
C GLY A 12 -17.45 1.19 12.45
N GLU A 13 -17.84 1.27 13.72
CA GLU A 13 -17.25 2.21 14.66
C GLU A 13 -16.01 1.52 15.23
N GLU A 14 -14.83 2.00 14.83
CA GLU A 14 -13.62 1.70 15.59
C GLU A 14 -13.82 2.21 17.03
N PRO A 15 -13.36 1.47 18.05
CA PRO A 15 -13.47 1.94 19.42
C PRO A 15 -12.74 3.29 19.53
N VAL A 16 -13.48 4.33 19.90
CA VAL A 16 -12.89 5.58 20.38
C VAL A 16 -12.11 5.23 21.62
N VAL A 17 -10.79 5.13 21.47
CA VAL A 17 -9.88 5.08 22.60
C VAL A 17 -9.97 6.47 23.22
N ASP A 18 -10.62 6.57 24.39
CA ASP A 18 -10.52 7.74 25.26
C ASP A 18 -9.06 7.84 25.74
N ASP A 19 -8.18 8.31 24.87
CA ASP A 19 -6.82 8.72 25.23
C ASP A 19 -6.87 10.22 25.53
N ASP A 20 -7.08 10.54 26.81
CA ASP A 20 -6.79 11.85 27.42
C ASP A 20 -5.25 12.13 27.43
N GLU A 21 -4.56 11.89 26.32
CA GLU A 21 -3.19 12.33 26.07
C GLU A 21 -3.22 13.23 24.85
N MET A 22 -2.89 14.51 25.05
CA MET A 22 -2.59 15.47 23.99
C MET A 22 -1.30 15.04 23.25
N GLY A 23 -1.37 13.94 22.52
CA GLY A 23 -0.39 13.49 21.56
C GLY A 23 -0.62 14.23 20.26
N GLU A 24 0.42 14.92 19.79
CA GLU A 24 0.47 15.64 18.52
C GLU A 24 -0.23 14.82 17.42
N GLU A 25 -1.14 15.44 16.66
CA GLU A 25 -1.72 14.85 15.46
C GLU A 25 -0.57 14.55 14.48
N GLU A 26 0.05 13.37 14.59
CA GLU A 26 1.04 12.90 13.63
C GLU A 26 0.33 12.73 12.30
N GLU A 27 0.51 13.71 11.42
CA GLU A 27 -0.02 13.70 10.07
C GLU A 27 0.45 12.41 9.38
N ALA A 28 -0.48 11.50 9.10
CA ALA A 28 -0.14 10.19 8.54
C ALA A 28 0.74 10.36 7.29
N PRO A 29 1.84 9.60 7.14
CA PRO A 29 2.78 9.82 6.07
C PRO A 29 2.08 9.70 4.72
N MET A 30 2.26 10.72 3.88
CA MET A 30 1.65 10.77 2.55
C MET A 30 2.03 9.53 1.75
N ARG A 31 1.03 8.81 1.23
CA ARG A 31 1.26 7.60 0.44
C ARG A 31 2.06 7.95 -0.82
N PRO A 32 3.23 7.31 -1.06
CA PRO A 32 4.06 7.63 -2.21
C PRO A 32 3.40 7.19 -3.52
N ALA A 33 3.64 7.97 -4.57
CA ALA A 33 3.25 7.59 -5.92
C ALA A 33 4.05 6.36 -6.38
N ALA A 34 3.45 5.53 -7.25
CA ALA A 34 4.12 4.34 -7.79
C ALA A 34 5.47 4.66 -8.45
N SER A 35 5.60 5.82 -9.11
CA SER A 35 6.86 6.29 -9.70
C SER A 35 7.95 6.58 -8.66
N GLN A 36 7.58 7.07 -7.47
CA GLN A 36 8.52 7.30 -6.36
C GLN A 36 8.97 5.96 -5.78
N VAL A 37 8.06 5.01 -5.62
CA VAL A 37 8.39 3.65 -5.15
C VAL A 37 9.34 2.95 -6.13
N MET A 38 9.09 3.02 -7.44
CA MET A 38 9.96 2.44 -8.46
C MET A 38 11.38 3.06 -8.43
N LYS A 39 11.49 4.38 -8.24
CA LYS A 39 12.79 5.05 -8.08
C LYS A 39 13.53 4.56 -6.84
N ALA A 40 12.83 4.44 -5.70
CA ALA A 40 13.43 3.95 -4.46
C ALA A 40 13.95 2.51 -4.60
N ILE A 41 13.19 1.63 -5.27
CA ILE A 41 13.64 0.25 -5.54
C ILE A 41 14.89 0.26 -6.43
N GLY A 42 14.95 1.12 -7.45
CA GLY A 42 16.14 1.26 -8.30
C GLY A 42 17.39 1.69 -7.52
N VAL A 43 17.24 2.62 -6.58
CA VAL A 43 18.34 3.03 -5.68
C VAL A 43 18.77 1.87 -4.78
N ALA A 44 17.83 1.12 -4.21
CA ALA A 44 18.14 -0.05 -3.40
C ALA A 44 18.87 -1.14 -4.21
N ALA A 45 18.42 -1.42 -5.43
CA ALA A 45 19.07 -2.38 -6.32
C ALA A 45 20.51 -1.95 -6.65
N LEU A 46 20.73 -0.66 -6.91
CA LEU A 46 22.07 -0.11 -7.13
C LEU A 46 22.95 -0.27 -5.88
N PHE A 47 22.41 0.03 -4.69
CA PHE A 47 23.12 -0.14 -3.43
C PHE A 47 23.59 -1.59 -3.23
N PHE A 48 22.67 -2.57 -3.36
CA PHE A 48 23.00 -3.98 -3.19
C PHE A 48 23.95 -4.51 -4.25
N SER A 49 23.98 -3.94 -5.46
CA SER A 49 24.89 -4.39 -6.52
C SER A 49 26.38 -4.22 -6.21
N PHE A 50 26.72 -3.47 -5.15
CA PHE A 50 28.10 -3.30 -4.68
C PHE A 50 28.47 -4.26 -3.53
N GLU A 51 27.52 -5.03 -3.00
CA GLU A 51 27.75 -5.97 -1.91
C GLU A 51 28.12 -7.36 -2.42
N GLU A 52 28.92 -8.12 -1.68
CA GLU A 52 29.17 -9.54 -1.97
C GLU A 52 27.98 -10.38 -1.48
N GLY A 53 27.36 -11.19 -2.36
CA GLY A 53 26.21 -12.03 -1.99
C GLY A 53 24.86 -11.34 -2.24
N GLU A 54 24.84 -10.40 -3.19
CA GLU A 54 23.73 -9.54 -3.56
C GLU A 54 22.55 -10.24 -4.24
N ASP A 55 22.71 -11.49 -4.68
CA ASP A 55 21.76 -12.23 -5.51
C ASP A 55 20.33 -12.25 -4.92
N ASP A 56 20.20 -12.52 -3.62
CA ASP A 56 18.90 -12.55 -2.95
C ASP A 56 18.30 -11.16 -2.84
N ALA A 57 19.11 -10.14 -2.53
CA ALA A 57 18.65 -8.75 -2.42
C ALA A 57 18.15 -8.23 -3.78
N LEU A 58 18.91 -8.45 -4.85
CA LEU A 58 18.51 -8.10 -6.21
C LEU A 58 17.27 -8.88 -6.67
N ARG A 59 17.14 -10.15 -6.28
CA ARG A 59 15.92 -10.93 -6.52
C ARG A 59 14.70 -10.29 -5.85
N TYR A 60 14.83 -9.85 -4.60
CA TYR A 60 13.74 -9.16 -3.90
C TYR A 60 13.40 -7.80 -4.51
N CYS A 61 14.39 -7.02 -4.94
CA CYS A 61 14.17 -5.77 -5.68
C CYS A 61 13.33 -6.01 -6.94
N ARG A 62 13.69 -6.99 -7.77
CA ARG A 62 12.93 -7.34 -9.00
C ARG A 62 11.51 -7.84 -8.68
N ALA A 63 11.35 -8.59 -7.60
CA ALA A 63 10.04 -9.05 -7.16
C ALA A 63 9.16 -7.88 -6.71
N LEU A 64 9.73 -6.88 -6.03
CA LEU A 64 9.03 -5.66 -5.62
C LEU A 64 8.64 -4.81 -6.83
N GLU A 65 9.53 -4.60 -7.80
CA GLU A 65 9.22 -3.89 -9.06
C GLU A 65 8.02 -4.53 -9.76
N SER A 66 8.03 -5.87 -9.89
CA SER A 66 6.93 -6.61 -10.50
C SER A 66 5.61 -6.43 -9.75
N LYS A 67 5.63 -6.41 -8.42
CA LYS A 67 4.43 -6.18 -7.60
C LYS A 67 3.88 -4.77 -7.81
N VAL A 68 4.73 -3.75 -7.81
CA VAL A 68 4.32 -2.36 -8.02
C VAL A 68 3.67 -2.20 -9.40
N MET A 69 4.32 -2.72 -10.45
CA MET A 69 3.76 -2.66 -11.81
C MET A 69 2.40 -3.37 -11.91
N ASN A 70 2.26 -4.56 -11.30
CA ASN A 70 1.02 -5.31 -11.32
C ASN A 70 -0.12 -4.58 -10.59
N ILE A 71 0.17 -3.94 -9.47
CA ILE A 71 -0.82 -3.16 -8.72
C ILE A 71 -1.27 -1.96 -9.55
N THR A 72 -0.32 -1.15 -10.06
CA THR A 72 -0.64 0.01 -10.90
C THR A 72 -1.43 -0.39 -12.16
N PHE A 73 -1.11 -1.53 -12.76
CA PHE A 73 -1.84 -2.05 -13.92
C PHE A 73 -3.26 -2.49 -13.56
N LYS A 74 -3.45 -3.15 -12.41
CA LYS A 74 -4.78 -3.54 -11.90
C LYS A 74 -5.63 -2.31 -11.60
N GLU A 75 -5.08 -1.30 -10.93
CA GLU A 75 -5.76 -0.03 -10.64
C GLU A 75 -6.20 0.67 -11.94
N LYS A 76 -5.32 0.70 -12.95
CA LYS A 76 -5.67 1.26 -14.27
C LYS A 76 -6.82 0.50 -14.93
N LYS A 77 -6.81 -0.83 -14.88
CA LYS A 77 -7.91 -1.66 -15.41
C LYS A 77 -9.21 -1.44 -14.66
N GLN A 78 -9.16 -1.41 -13.33
CA GLN A 78 -10.32 -1.15 -12.49
C GLN A 78 -10.95 0.19 -12.84
N LYS A 79 -10.14 1.25 -12.99
CA LYS A 79 -10.61 2.57 -13.40
C LYS A 79 -11.34 2.53 -14.74
N VAL A 80 -10.77 1.87 -15.76
CA VAL A 80 -11.42 1.74 -17.08
C VAL A 80 -12.77 1.02 -16.99
N ILE A 81 -12.86 -0.05 -16.20
CA ILE A 81 -14.12 -0.77 -15.99
C ILE A 81 -15.15 0.12 -15.28
N THR A 82 -14.75 0.79 -14.20
CA THR A 82 -15.63 1.70 -13.46
C THR A 82 -16.12 2.86 -14.34
N ASP A 83 -15.25 3.42 -15.18
CA ASP A 83 -15.59 4.51 -16.09
C ASP A 83 -16.58 4.05 -17.18
N TYR A 84 -16.45 2.80 -17.68
CA TYR A 84 -17.39 2.23 -18.66
C TYR A 84 -18.83 2.12 -18.13
N PHE A 85 -19.00 1.70 -16.87
CA PHE A 85 -20.33 1.52 -16.28
C PHE A 85 -20.96 2.80 -15.71
N ARG A 86 -20.24 3.93 -15.73
CA ARG A 86 -20.74 5.25 -15.29
C ARG A 86 -21.23 6.15 -16.43
N GLN A 87 -21.09 5.73 -17.68
CA GLN A 87 -21.62 6.40 -18.88
C GLN A 87 -23.02 5.89 -19.20
#